data_AF-A0A2G6H931-F1
#
_entry.id   AF-A0A2G6H931-F1
#
_cell.length_a   1.000
_cell.length_b   1.000
_cell.length_c   1.000
_cell.angle_alpha   90.00
_cell.angle_beta   90.00
_cell.angle_gamma   90.00
#
_symmetry.space_group_name_H-M   'P 1'
#
loop_
_entity.id
_entity.type
_entity.pdbx_description
1 polymer ?
#
loop_
_entity_poly.entity_id
_entity_poly.type
_entity_poly.pdbx_seq_one_letter_code
_entity_poly.pdbx_strand_id
1 'polypeptide(L)'
;GGLVITGSPFVIMMTMMGIISLAGIVVNNGVVLLDYTQLLIDRKKAKEQLSAEENIDTNSLKEILIVGGKARLRPVLLTAITTILGLVPLAIGLNINFFTLFSEFNPHIYVGGDNVTFWGPLAWTVIYGLVVATFLTLIVVPILFFLSIQFKEWFKRVAHF
;
A
#
# COMPACT_ATOMS: atom_id res chain seq x y z
N GLY A 1 12.44 -35.46 -10.68
CA GLY A 1 11.29 -36.36 -10.51
C GLY A 1 10.29 -35.81 -9.52
N GLY A 2 10.53 -35.99 -8.22
CA GLY A 2 9.58 -35.62 -7.15
C GLY A 2 9.27 -34.11 -7.00
N LEU A 3 10.26 -33.22 -7.16
CA LEU A 3 10.05 -31.76 -6.99
C LEU A 3 9.19 -31.09 -8.08
N VAL A 4 9.08 -31.71 -9.26
CA VAL A 4 8.22 -31.22 -10.35
C VAL A 4 6.78 -31.65 -10.11
N ILE A 5 6.58 -32.74 -9.36
CA ILE A 5 5.27 -33.32 -9.04
C ILE A 5 4.68 -32.66 -7.78
N THR A 6 5.50 -32.13 -6.87
CA THR A 6 5.01 -31.48 -5.64
C THR A 6 4.42 -30.08 -5.85
N GLY A 7 4.47 -29.51 -7.07
CA GLY A 7 3.96 -28.16 -7.36
C GLY A 7 4.68 -27.02 -6.61
N SER A 8 5.68 -27.34 -5.79
CA SER A 8 6.37 -26.38 -4.91
C SER A 8 7.12 -25.27 -5.65
N PRO A 9 7.83 -25.52 -6.78
CA PRO A 9 8.50 -24.44 -7.53
C PRO A 9 7.53 -23.38 -8.03
N PHE A 10 6.32 -23.82 -8.37
CA PHE A 10 5.27 -22.98 -8.89
C PHE A 10 4.61 -22.11 -7.82
N VAL A 11 4.31 -22.71 -6.67
CA VAL A 11 3.81 -21.99 -5.49
C VAL A 11 4.79 -20.89 -5.07
N ILE A 12 6.10 -21.16 -5.11
CA ILE A 12 7.14 -20.16 -4.82
C ILE A 12 7.09 -19.02 -5.84
N MET A 13 7.00 -19.32 -7.13
CA MET A 13 6.92 -18.30 -8.19
C MET A 13 5.69 -17.39 -8.00
N MET A 14 4.52 -17.96 -7.72
CA MET A 14 3.28 -17.23 -7.49
C MET A 14 3.34 -16.35 -6.24
N THR A 15 3.96 -16.85 -5.17
CA THR A 15 4.21 -16.08 -3.95
C THR A 15 5.12 -14.88 -4.24
N MET A 16 6.21 -15.09 -4.99
CA MET A 16 7.13 -14.02 -5.39
C MET A 16 6.43 -12.95 -6.24
N MET A 17 5.58 -13.36 -7.18
CA MET A 17 4.75 -12.43 -7.96
C MET A 17 3.82 -11.61 -7.06
N GLY A 18 3.21 -12.24 -6.05
CA GLY A 18 2.39 -11.57 -5.04
C GLY A 18 3.18 -10.51 -4.26
N ILE A 19 4.41 -10.83 -3.82
CA ILE A 19 5.29 -9.88 -3.12
C ILE A 19 5.64 -8.69 -4.01
N ILE A 20 6.03 -8.93 -5.27
CA ILE A 20 6.39 -7.86 -6.20
C ILE A 20 5.20 -6.93 -6.48
N SER A 21 4.02 -7.51 -6.72
CA SER A 21 2.78 -6.74 -6.92
C SER A 21 2.45 -5.88 -5.70
N LEU A 22 2.52 -6.49 -4.50
CA LEU A 22 2.31 -5.79 -3.24
C LEU A 22 3.29 -4.62 -3.05
N ALA A 23 4.58 -4.82 -3.34
CA ALA A 23 5.58 -3.77 -3.21
C ALA A 23 5.21 -2.53 -4.04
N GLY A 24 4.71 -2.72 -5.26
CA GLY A 24 4.21 -1.64 -6.10
C GLY A 24 3.03 -0.89 -5.46
N ILE A 25 2.04 -1.61 -4.93
CA ILE A 25 0.88 -1.01 -4.26
C ILE A 25 1.32 -0.18 -3.04
N VAL A 26 2.20 -0.73 -2.22
CA VAL A 26 2.69 -0.10 -0.98
C VAL A 26 3.52 1.14 -1.27
N VAL A 27 4.44 1.06 -2.24
CA VAL A 27 5.26 2.21 -2.65
C VAL A 27 4.38 3.32 -3.23
N ASN A 28 3.40 2.99 -4.07
CA ASN A 28 2.48 3.98 -4.63
C ASN A 28 1.68 4.70 -3.53
N ASN A 29 1.09 3.93 -2.61
CA ASN A 29 0.37 4.49 -1.46
C ASN A 29 1.27 5.41 -0.60
N GLY A 30 2.55 5.05 -0.42
CA GLY A 30 3.54 5.83 0.32
C GLY A 30 3.95 7.13 -0.39
N VAL A 31 4.33 7.06 -1.66
CA VAL A 31 4.74 8.23 -2.47
C VAL A 31 3.62 9.26 -2.52
N VAL A 32 2.40 8.81 -2.77
CA VAL A 32 1.21 9.66 -2.84
C VAL A 32 0.93 10.38 -1.51
N LEU A 33 1.19 9.73 -0.37
CA LEU A 33 1.11 10.35 0.96
C LEU A 33 2.19 11.43 1.16
N LEU A 34 3.43 11.12 0.79
CA LEU A 34 4.56 12.04 0.89
C LEU A 34 4.36 13.29 0.02
N ASP A 35 3.98 13.10 -1.25
CA ASP A 35 3.74 14.20 -2.20
C ASP A 35 2.63 15.13 -1.72
N TYR A 36 1.58 14.58 -1.12
CA TYR A 36 0.50 15.40 -0.55
C TYR A 36 0.97 16.19 0.66
N THR A 37 1.75 15.56 1.54
CA THR A 37 2.29 16.21 2.72
C THR A 37 3.25 17.33 2.33
N GLN A 38 4.11 17.09 1.33
CA GLN A 38 4.99 18.11 0.77
C GLN A 38 4.20 19.26 0.14
N LEU A 39 3.15 18.97 -0.62
CA LEU A 39 2.28 19.98 -1.20
C LEU A 39 1.55 20.82 -0.12
N LEU A 40 1.18 20.23 1.02
CA LEU A 40 0.62 20.98 2.15
C LEU A 40 1.66 21.88 2.82
N ILE A 41 2.91 21.42 2.93
CA ILE A 41 4.05 22.21 3.41
C ILE A 41 4.26 23.42 2.50
N ASP A 42 4.37 23.20 1.19
CA ASP A 42 4.64 24.26 0.22
C ASP A 42 3.53 25.31 0.21
N ARG A 43 2.26 24.89 0.33
CA ARG A 43 1.12 25.80 0.48
C ARG A 43 1.17 26.63 1.76
N LYS A 44 1.57 26.03 2.89
CA LYS A 44 1.70 26.76 4.17
C LYS A 44 2.82 27.78 4.10
N LYS A 45 3.99 27.41 3.55
CA LYS A 45 5.11 28.34 3.32
C LYS A 45 4.70 29.53 2.44
N ALA A 46 4.01 29.28 1.33
CA ALA A 46 3.54 30.34 0.45
C ALA A 46 2.56 31.31 1.14
N LYS A 47 1.69 30.79 2.03
CA LYS A 47 0.73 31.62 2.78
C LYS A 47 1.41 32.48 3.84
N GLU A 48 2.45 31.95 4.48
CA GLU A 48 3.22 32.63 5.53
C GLU A 48 4.37 33.50 4.96
N GLN A 49 4.50 33.59 3.62
CA GLN A 49 5.58 34.31 2.92
C GLN A 49 6.99 33.88 3.36
N LEU A 50 7.12 32.65 3.84
CA LEU A 50 8.38 32.05 4.23
C LEU A 50 9.23 31.79 2.98
N SER A 51 10.53 32.11 3.05
CA SER A 51 11.46 31.72 1.99
C SER A 51 11.51 30.18 1.84
N ALA A 52 11.88 29.68 0.66
CA ALA A 52 12.00 28.24 0.42
C ALA A 52 12.94 27.55 1.44
N GLU A 53 13.94 28.29 1.91
CA GLU A 53 14.94 27.89 2.90
C GLU A 53 14.46 27.98 4.35
N GLU A 54 13.44 28.79 4.60
CA GLU A 54 12.82 28.98 5.91
C GLU A 54 11.95 27.77 6.26
N ASN A 55 12.12 27.28 7.48
CA ASN A 55 11.41 26.09 7.94
C ASN A 55 10.09 26.42 8.61
N ILE A 56 9.15 25.50 8.45
CA ILE A 56 7.89 25.54 9.16
C ILE A 56 8.16 25.14 10.61
N ASP A 57 7.55 25.83 11.58
CA ASP A 57 7.60 25.44 12.98
C ASP A 57 7.22 23.97 13.19
N THR A 58 7.82 23.34 14.20
CA THR A 58 7.61 21.91 14.49
C THR A 58 6.15 21.59 14.80
N ASN A 59 5.40 22.50 15.45
CA ASN A 59 3.98 22.29 15.71
C ASN A 59 3.16 22.39 14.44
N SER A 60 3.49 23.37 13.59
CA SER A 60 2.89 23.53 12.28
C SER A 60 3.15 22.34 11.35
N LEU A 61 4.32 21.71 11.43
CA LEU A 61 4.66 20.49 10.70
C LEU A 61 3.83 19.28 11.19
N LYS A 62 3.68 19.13 12.52
CA LYS A 62 2.82 18.09 13.11
C LYS A 62 1.36 18.25 12.66
N GLU A 63 0.85 19.47 12.65
CA GLU A 63 -0.51 19.76 12.15
C GLU A 63 -0.67 19.34 10.69
N ILE A 64 0.28 19.72 9.83
CA ILE A 64 0.27 19.31 8.41
C ILE A 64 0.31 17.79 8.27
N LEU A 65 1.14 17.10 9.05
CA LEU A 65 1.23 15.63 9.03
C LEU A 65 -0.10 14.97 9.43
N ILE A 66 -0.79 15.50 10.44
CA ILE A 66 -2.10 14.99 10.87
C ILE A 66 -3.14 15.20 9.75
N VAL A 67 -3.17 16.38 9.13
CA VAL A 67 -4.08 16.69 8.02
C VAL A 67 -3.77 15.82 6.80
N GLY A 68 -2.49 15.71 6.45
CA GLY A 68 -1.98 14.90 5.35
C GLY A 68 -2.32 13.41 5.50
N GLY A 69 -2.01 12.87 6.68
CA GLY A 69 -2.34 11.49 7.05
C GLY A 69 -3.85 11.22 6.99
N LYS A 70 -4.67 12.09 7.56
CA LYS A 70 -6.14 11.94 7.55
C LYS A 70 -6.75 11.96 6.16
N ALA A 71 -6.26 12.83 5.28
CA ALA A 71 -6.76 12.93 3.91
C ALA A 71 -6.41 11.67 3.08
N ARG A 72 -5.26 11.05 3.35
CA ARG A 72 -4.75 9.89 2.60
C ARG A 72 -5.16 8.54 3.18
N LEU A 73 -5.50 8.50 4.48
CA LEU A 73 -6.09 7.33 5.15
C LEU A 73 -7.25 6.75 4.34
N ARG A 74 -8.17 7.60 3.84
CA ARG A 74 -9.33 7.16 3.05
C ARG A 74 -8.94 6.46 1.73
N PRO A 75 -8.14 7.08 0.83
CA PRO A 75 -7.62 6.40 -0.35
C PRO A 75 -6.89 5.08 -0.07
N VAL A 76 -5.98 5.05 0.91
CA VAL A 76 -5.18 3.84 1.21
C VAL A 76 -6.06 2.70 1.70
N LEU A 77 -7.01 2.99 2.61
CA LEU A 77 -7.97 2.01 3.09
C LEU A 77 -8.89 1.53 1.96
N LEU A 78 -9.34 2.42 1.07
CA LEU A 78 -10.16 2.05 -0.07
C LEU A 78 -9.43 1.09 -1.02
N THR A 79 -8.17 1.37 -1.33
CA THR A 79 -7.33 0.46 -2.13
C THR A 79 -7.17 -0.88 -1.43
N ALA A 80 -6.89 -0.88 -0.11
CA ALA A 80 -6.74 -2.11 0.65
C ALA A 80 -8.03 -2.95 0.65
N ILE A 81 -9.17 -2.34 0.98
CA ILE A 81 -10.47 -3.01 1.06
C ILE A 81 -10.88 -3.54 -0.31
N THR A 82 -10.79 -2.72 -1.37
CA THR A 82 -11.19 -3.17 -2.73
C THR A 82 -10.29 -4.28 -3.25
N THR A 83 -8.98 -4.22 -3.01
CA THR A 83 -8.04 -5.28 -3.39
C THR A 83 -8.32 -6.57 -2.63
N ILE A 84 -8.52 -6.49 -1.32
CA ILE A 84 -8.84 -7.65 -0.49
C ILE A 84 -10.14 -8.28 -0.97
N LEU A 85 -11.22 -7.51 -1.10
CA LEU A 85 -12.52 -8.01 -1.56
C LEU A 85 -12.45 -8.62 -2.97
N GLY A 86 -11.68 -8.03 -3.89
CA GLY A 86 -11.48 -8.58 -5.22
C GLY A 86 -10.69 -9.89 -5.24
N LEU A 87 -9.79 -10.08 -4.27
CA LEU A 87 -8.95 -11.28 -4.16
C LEU A 87 -9.54 -12.35 -3.23
N VAL A 88 -10.52 -12.04 -2.37
CA VAL A 88 -11.14 -13.03 -1.46
C VAL A 88 -11.67 -14.25 -2.23
N PRO A 89 -12.48 -14.12 -3.30
CA PRO A 89 -13.01 -15.29 -4.02
C PRO A 89 -11.90 -16.18 -4.58
N LEU A 90 -10.82 -15.57 -5.06
CA LEU A 90 -9.65 -16.25 -5.59
C LEU A 90 -8.85 -16.97 -4.48
N ALA A 91 -8.69 -16.32 -3.32
CA ALA A 91 -7.94 -16.84 -2.18
C ALA A 91 -8.59 -18.09 -1.57
N ILE A 92 -9.92 -18.12 -1.49
CA ILE A 92 -10.68 -19.27 -0.98
C ILE A 92 -11.02 -20.30 -2.06
N GLY A 93 -10.72 -19.99 -3.32
CA GLY A 93 -10.92 -20.91 -4.42
C GLY A 93 -12.36 -21.07 -4.92
N LEU A 94 -13.18 -20.02 -4.72
CA LEU A 94 -14.50 -19.93 -5.34
C LEU A 94 -14.34 -19.60 -6.83
N ASN A 95 -14.65 -20.56 -7.70
CA ASN A 95 -14.77 -20.29 -9.13
C ASN A 95 -16.23 -19.89 -9.42
N ILE A 96 -16.48 -18.58 -9.50
CA ILE A 96 -17.78 -18.04 -9.89
C ILE A 96 -17.76 -17.91 -11.40
N ASN A 97 -18.63 -18.64 -12.08
CA ASN A 97 -18.70 -18.57 -13.53
C ASN A 97 -19.54 -17.34 -13.91
N PHE A 98 -18.86 -16.19 -14.09
CA PHE A 98 -19.52 -14.91 -14.38
C PHE A 98 -20.37 -14.96 -15.65
N PHE A 99 -19.98 -15.78 -16.63
CA PHE A 99 -20.73 -15.95 -17.87
C PHE A 99 -22.12 -16.56 -17.61
N THR A 100 -22.21 -17.66 -16.87
CA THR A 100 -23.51 -18.25 -16.49
C THR A 100 -24.24 -17.43 -15.43
N LEU A 101 -23.52 -16.68 -14.58
CA LEU A 101 -24.13 -15.71 -13.66
C LEU A 101 -24.91 -14.63 -14.40
N PHE A 102 -24.38 -14.08 -15.50
CA PHE A 102 -25.04 -13.00 -16.26
C PHE A 102 -26.00 -13.53 -17.35
N SER A 103 -25.78 -14.73 -17.88
CA SER A 103 -26.63 -15.33 -18.92
C SER A 103 -27.81 -16.12 -18.35
N GLU A 104 -27.62 -16.83 -17.24
CA GLU A 104 -28.61 -17.77 -16.69
C GLU A 104 -29.04 -17.41 -15.25
N PHE A 105 -28.56 -16.27 -14.71
CA PHE A 105 -28.74 -15.89 -13.29
C PHE A 105 -28.28 -16.97 -12.29
N ASN A 106 -27.46 -17.94 -12.75
CA ASN A 106 -26.98 -19.04 -11.93
C ASN A 106 -25.44 -19.03 -11.91
N PRO A 107 -24.82 -18.65 -10.78
CA PRO A 107 -23.37 -18.47 -10.72
C PRO A 107 -22.54 -19.75 -10.86
N HIS A 108 -23.16 -20.94 -10.89
CA HIS A 108 -22.50 -22.25 -10.94
C HIS A 108 -21.19 -22.25 -10.15
N ILE A 109 -21.35 -22.09 -8.82
CA ILE A 109 -20.24 -21.95 -7.89
C ILE A 109 -19.64 -23.33 -7.65
N TYR A 110 -18.42 -23.55 -8.15
CA TYR A 110 -17.65 -24.75 -7.80
C TYR A 110 -16.49 -24.36 -6.89
N VAL A 111 -16.38 -25.09 -5.78
CA VAL A 111 -15.29 -24.94 -4.81
C VAL A 111 -14.28 -26.04 -5.10
N GLY A 112 -13.15 -25.66 -5.69
CA GLY A 112 -12.08 -26.60 -6.06
C GLY A 112 -11.80 -26.70 -7.56
N GLY A 113 -10.50 -26.76 -7.88
CA GLY A 113 -9.92 -26.82 -9.22
C GLY A 113 -8.46 -26.34 -9.20
N ASP A 114 -7.70 -26.59 -10.27
CA ASP A 114 -6.28 -26.20 -10.35
C ASP A 114 -6.02 -24.70 -10.15
N ASN A 115 -7.06 -23.88 -10.36
CA ASN A 115 -7.04 -22.43 -10.15
C ASN A 115 -6.68 -22.03 -8.71
N VAL A 116 -7.13 -22.77 -7.69
CA VAL A 116 -6.85 -22.43 -6.28
C VAL A 116 -5.41 -22.75 -5.92
N THR A 117 -4.89 -23.88 -6.43
CA THR A 117 -3.50 -24.32 -6.23
C THR A 117 -2.51 -23.35 -6.89
N PHE A 118 -2.88 -22.76 -8.03
CA PHE A 118 -2.09 -21.77 -8.76
C PHE A 118 -2.17 -20.38 -8.11
N TRP A 119 -3.38 -19.84 -7.99
CA TRP A 119 -3.60 -18.42 -7.70
C TRP A 119 -3.80 -18.14 -6.21
N GLY A 120 -4.15 -19.15 -5.42
CA GLY A 120 -4.35 -19.03 -3.98
C GLY A 120 -3.13 -18.46 -3.25
N PRO A 121 -1.90 -19.01 -3.45
CA PRO A 121 -0.70 -18.48 -2.80
C PRO A 121 -0.44 -17.00 -3.11
N LEU A 122 -0.68 -16.56 -4.35
CA LEU A 122 -0.56 -15.15 -4.74
C LEU A 122 -1.59 -14.29 -4.01
N ALA A 123 -2.87 -14.68 -4.05
CA ALA A 123 -3.95 -13.92 -3.44
C ALA A 123 -3.76 -13.76 -1.92
N TRP A 124 -3.40 -14.85 -1.23
CA TRP A 124 -3.11 -14.81 0.21
C TRP A 124 -1.92 -13.92 0.54
N THR A 125 -0.84 -13.99 -0.25
CA THR A 125 0.35 -13.15 -0.08
C THR A 125 0.00 -11.66 -0.17
N VAL A 126 -0.79 -11.28 -1.17
CA VAL A 126 -1.23 -9.89 -1.35
C VAL A 126 -2.17 -9.46 -0.24
N ILE A 127 -3.16 -10.27 0.15
CA ILE A 127 -4.12 -9.92 1.22
C ILE A 127 -3.40 -9.67 2.54
N TYR A 128 -2.61 -10.63 3.02
CA TYR A 128 -1.91 -10.49 4.31
C TYR A 128 -0.88 -9.36 4.25
N GLY A 129 -0.11 -9.31 3.17
CA GLY A 129 0.90 -8.29 2.99
C GLY A 129 0.31 -6.89 2.92
N LEU A 130 -0.84 -6.71 2.27
CA LEU A 130 -1.50 -5.41 2.16
C LEU A 130 -2.09 -4.96 3.48
N VAL A 131 -2.70 -5.86 4.27
CA VAL A 131 -3.17 -5.53 5.62
C VAL A 131 -2.02 -5.00 6.47
N VAL A 132 -0.92 -5.75 6.57
CA VAL A 132 0.25 -5.35 7.37
C VAL A 132 0.86 -4.07 6.83
N ALA A 133 1.05 -3.98 5.51
CA ALA A 133 1.66 -2.82 4.90
C ALA A 133 0.80 -1.57 5.02
N THR A 134 -0.54 -1.66 5.00
CA THR A 134 -1.42 -0.51 5.20
C THR A 134 -1.17 0.12 6.57
N PHE A 135 -1.14 -0.67 7.65
CA PHE A 135 -0.82 -0.16 8.99
C PHE A 135 0.60 0.40 9.05
N LEU A 136 1.56 -0.32 8.47
CA LEU A 136 2.96 0.11 8.46
C LEU A 136 3.12 1.45 7.73
N THR A 137 2.54 1.59 6.54
CA THR A 137 2.67 2.80 5.70
C THR A 137 2.07 4.02 6.40
N LEU A 138 0.89 3.85 7.02
CA LEU A 138 0.19 4.95 7.69
C LEU A 138 0.88 5.46 8.95
N ILE A 139 1.68 4.63 9.62
CA ILE A 139 2.40 5.02 10.84
C ILE A 139 3.85 5.40 10.50
N VAL A 140 4.56 4.53 9.79
CA VAL A 140 5.99 4.65 9.54
C VAL A 140 6.30 5.79 8.57
N VAL A 141 5.52 5.98 7.50
CA VAL A 141 5.83 7.02 6.51
C VAL A 141 5.73 8.43 7.11
N PRO A 142 4.67 8.81 7.86
CA PRO A 142 4.64 10.12 8.54
C PRO A 142 5.80 10.32 9.52
N ILE A 143 6.17 9.28 10.27
CA ILE A 143 7.27 9.35 11.25
C ILE A 143 8.62 9.53 10.54
N LEU A 144 8.88 8.73 9.50
CA LEU A 144 10.11 8.84 8.70
C LEU A 144 10.21 10.20 8.03
N PHE A 145 9.09 10.75 7.54
CA PHE A 145 9.07 12.08 6.96
C PHE A 145 9.38 13.18 7.98
N PHE A 146 8.75 13.12 9.16
CA PHE A 146 9.06 14.05 10.26
C PHE A 146 10.54 13.98 10.66
N LEU A 147 11.08 12.76 10.82
CA LEU A 147 12.46 12.53 11.18
C LEU A 147 13.43 13.00 10.08
N SER A 148 13.10 12.80 8.80
CA SER A 148 13.89 13.27 7.66
C SER A 148 14.02 14.80 7.65
N ILE A 149 12.92 15.52 7.94
CA ILE A 149 12.96 16.99 8.05
C ILE A 149 13.84 17.42 9.22
N GLN A 150 13.66 16.83 10.41
CA GLN A 150 14.48 17.16 11.58
C GLN A 150 15.97 16.84 11.35
N PHE A 151 16.26 15.73 10.68
CA PHE A 151 17.63 15.34 10.35
C PHE A 151 18.28 16.33 9.38
N LYS A 152 17.54 16.80 8.37
CA LYS A 152 17.99 17.86 7.45
C LYS A 152 18.33 19.15 8.19
N GLU A 153 17.53 19.52 9.19
CA GLU A 153 17.78 20.70 10.02
C GLU A 153 19.01 20.55 10.92
N TRP A 154 19.16 19.38 11.54
CA TRP A 154 20.36 19.07 12.31
C TRP A 154 21.61 19.14 11.44
N PHE A 155 21.57 18.57 10.23
CA PHE A 155 22.70 18.57 9.30
C PHE A 155 23.06 19.99 8.84
N LYS A 156 22.07 20.84 8.51
CA LYS A 156 22.32 22.25 8.17
C LYS A 156 23.00 23.01 9.31
N ARG A 157 22.56 22.79 10.57
CA ARG A 157 23.16 23.46 11.75
C ARG A 157 24.61 23.02 11.97
N VAL A 158 24.91 21.73 11.76
CA VAL A 158 26.27 21.19 11.92
C VAL A 158 27.19 21.62 10.77
N ALA A 159 26.69 21.71 9.54
CA ALA A 159 27.48 22.09 8.36
C ALA A 159 27.74 23.61 8.21
N HIS A 160 27.04 24.45 8.98
CA HIS A 160 27.27 25.90 9.03
C HIS A 160 28.28 26.34 10.12
N PHE A 161 28.92 25.38 10.80
CA PHE A 161 30.13 25.56 11.60
C PHE A 161 31.34 25.01 10.83
#